data_AF-A0A959PC70-F1
#
_entry.id   AF-A0A959PC70-F1
#
_cell.length_a   1.000
_cell.length_b   1.000
_cell.length_c   1.000
_cell.angle_alpha   90.00
_cell.angle_beta   90.00
_cell.angle_gamma   90.00
#
_symmetry.space_group_name_H-M   'P 1'
#
loop_
_entity.id
_entity.type
_entity.pdbx_description
1 polymer ?
#
loop_
_entity_poly.entity_id
_entity_poly.type
_entity_poly.pdbx_seq_one_letter_code
_entity_poly.pdbx_strand_id
1 'polypeptide(L)' 'MNTLADAKKHIDSFPRPTGYNAYAWNVAKKVALEVWDCYLNNRPFTRSVNYFCREFYDMIQTPEGQFIIPQSSFRRLC' A
#
# COMPACT_ATOMS: atom_id res chain seq x y z
N MET A 1 6.32 3.86 12.00
CA MET A 1 5.84 2.47 11.83
C MET A 1 7.06 1.61 11.65
N ASN A 2 7.37 0.76 12.62
CA ASN A 2 8.71 0.17 12.72
C ASN A 2 8.70 -1.36 12.58
N THR A 3 7.51 -1.97 12.52
CA THR A 3 7.35 -3.42 12.36
C THR A 3 6.29 -3.75 11.32
N LEU A 4 6.40 -4.94 10.70
CA LEU A 4 5.41 -5.45 9.76
C LEU A 4 4.01 -5.58 10.41
N ALA A 5 3.97 -5.91 11.71
CA ALA A 5 2.72 -6.03 12.45
C ALA A 5 1.99 -4.67 12.57
N ASP A 6 2.72 -3.58 12.78
CA ASP A 6 2.15 -2.22 12.82
C ASP A 6 1.66 -1.80 11.43
N ALA A 7 2.43 -2.09 10.38
CA ALA A 7 2.03 -1.87 8.99
C ALA A 7 0.72 -2.59 8.67
N LYS A 8 0.61 -3.87 9.06
CA LYS A 8 -0.61 -4.65 8.88
C LYS A 8 -1.81 -4.03 9.61
N LYS A 9 -1.66 -3.65 10.88
CA LYS A 9 -2.74 -3.01 11.66
C LYS A 9 -3.23 -1.72 11.01
N HIS A 10 -2.33 -0.92 10.48
CA HIS A 10 -2.68 0.31 9.76
C HIS A 10 -3.40 0.02 8.46
N ILE A 11 -2.89 -0.89 7.62
CA ILE A 11 -3.58 -1.33 6.39
C ILE A 11 -4.98 -1.85 6.73
N ASP A 12 -5.11 -2.61 7.82
CA ASP A 12 -6.40 -3.14 8.25
C ASP A 12 -7.37 -2.10 8.82
N SER A 13 -6.88 -0.92 9.22
CA SER A 13 -7.72 0.19 9.65
C SER A 13 -8.52 0.84 8.51
N PHE A 14 -8.08 0.67 7.26
CA PHE A 14 -8.79 1.24 6.12
C PHE A 14 -10.01 0.40 5.74
N PRO A 15 -11.19 1.04 5.66
CA PRO A 15 -12.39 0.37 5.20
C PRO A 15 -12.28 0.06 3.71
N ARG A 16 -13.00 -0.99 3.28
CA ARG A 16 -13.13 -1.30 1.85
C ARG A 16 -13.91 -0.19 1.14
N PRO A 17 -13.45 0.33 0.00
CA PRO A 17 -14.18 1.32 -0.79
C PRO A 17 -15.52 0.74 -1.29
N THR A 18 -16.55 1.58 -1.32
CA THR A 18 -17.90 1.20 -1.79
C THR A 18 -17.85 0.79 -3.26
N GLY A 19 -18.34 -0.42 -3.58
CA GLY A 19 -18.33 -0.97 -4.94
C GLY A 19 -17.03 -1.70 -5.33
N TYR A 20 -16.01 -1.73 -4.46
CA TYR A 20 -14.80 -2.50 -4.72
C TYR A 20 -14.97 -3.99 -4.38
N ASN A 21 -14.48 -4.87 -5.24
CA ASN A 21 -14.57 -6.31 -5.03
C ASN A 21 -13.83 -6.71 -3.74
N ALA A 22 -14.47 -7.53 -2.88
CA ALA A 22 -13.88 -7.99 -1.62
C ALA A 22 -12.54 -8.71 -1.84
N TYR A 23 -12.47 -9.55 -2.87
CA TYR A 23 -11.26 -10.28 -3.23
C TYR A 23 -10.16 -9.32 -3.68
N ALA A 24 -10.47 -8.38 -4.58
CA ALA A 24 -9.52 -7.38 -5.05
C ALA A 24 -8.99 -6.50 -3.90
N TRP A 25 -9.86 -6.15 -2.93
CA TRP A 25 -9.45 -5.40 -1.74
C TRP A 25 -8.47 -6.18 -0.86
N ASN A 26 -8.74 -7.47 -0.63
CA ASN A 26 -7.82 -8.33 0.11
C ASN A 26 -6.47 -8.48 -0.60
N VAL A 27 -6.47 -8.56 -1.94
CA VAL A 27 -5.24 -8.57 -2.73
C VAL A 27 -4.50 -7.24 -2.59
N ALA A 28 -5.20 -6.10 -2.67
CA ALA A 28 -4.61 -4.79 -2.48
C ALA A 28 -3.95 -4.66 -1.09
N LYS A 29 -4.63 -5.09 -0.02
CA LYS A 29 -4.05 -5.13 1.34
C LYS A 29 -2.78 -5.99 1.43
N LYS A 30 -2.78 -7.16 0.80
CA LYS A 30 -1.58 -8.03 0.74
C LYS A 30 -0.43 -7.35 0.03
N VAL A 31 -0.70 -6.69 -1.08
CA VAL A 31 0.34 -5.95 -1.83
C VAL A 31 0.84 -4.76 -1.03
N ALA A 32 -0.03 -4.00 -0.36
CA ALA A 32 0.39 -2.93 0.54
C ALA A 32 1.31 -3.46 1.65
N LEU A 33 1.00 -4.63 2.21
CA LEU A 33 1.84 -5.27 3.22
C LEU A 33 3.20 -5.73 2.67
N GLU A 34 3.24 -6.28 1.45
CA GLU A 34 4.48 -6.66 0.74
C GLU A 34 5.36 -5.43 0.48
N VAL A 35 4.75 -4.30 0.13
CA VAL A 35 5.43 -3.03 -0.04
C VAL A 35 6.07 -2.55 1.28
N TRP A 36 5.32 -2.62 2.38
CA TRP A 36 5.83 -2.29 3.72
C TRP A 36 6.97 -3.23 4.15
N ASP A 37 6.86 -4.52 3.86
CA ASP A 37 7.95 -5.48 4.10
C ASP A 37 9.22 -5.08 3.35
N CYS A 38 9.10 -4.74 2.06
CA CYS A 38 10.22 -4.29 1.25
C CYS A 38 10.86 -3.03 1.85
N TYR A 39 10.05 -2.03 2.21
CA TYR A 39 10.52 -0.80 2.84
C TYR A 39 11.27 -1.05 4.15
N LEU A 40 10.70 -1.86 5.05
CA LEU A 40 11.32 -2.21 6.34
C LEU A 40 12.63 -2.99 6.17
N ASN A 41 12.74 -3.79 5.12
CA ASN A 41 13.95 -4.56 4.79
C ASN A 41 14.94 -3.79 3.89
N ASN A 42 14.70 -2.50 3.61
CA ASN A 42 15.48 -1.69 2.64
C ASN A 42 15.62 -2.36 1.26
N ARG A 43 14.59 -3.08 0.82
CA ARG A 43 14.53 -3.71 -0.50
C ARG A 43 13.73 -2.85 -1.47
N PRO A 44 14.18 -2.68 -2.72
CA PRO A 44 13.39 -1.98 -3.72
C PRO A 44 12.18 -2.82 -4.13
N PHE A 45 11.00 -2.20 -4.13
CA PHE A 45 9.78 -2.82 -4.65
C PHE A 45 9.74 -2.67 -6.19
N THR A 46 9.90 -3.79 -6.89
CA THR A 46 10.06 -3.83 -8.36
C THR A 46 8.76 -4.01 -9.14
N ARG A 47 7.65 -4.30 -8.45
CA ARG A 47 6.35 -4.49 -9.11
C ARG A 47 5.65 -3.15 -9.33
N SER A 48 4.97 -3.02 -10.46
CA SER A 48 4.09 -1.89 -10.70
C SER A 48 2.79 -2.05 -9.94
N VAL A 49 2.42 -1.05 -9.14
CA VAL A 49 1.16 -1.01 -8.41
C VAL A 49 0.24 0.03 -9.04
N ASN A 50 -0.56 -0.42 -9.99
CA ASN A 50 -1.57 0.40 -10.68
C ASN A 50 -2.95 0.09 -10.09
N TYR A 51 -3.19 0.57 -8.87
CA TYR A 51 -4.51 0.49 -8.26
C TYR A 51 -5.29 1.77 -8.55
N PHE A 52 -6.59 1.64 -8.83
CA PHE A 52 -7.48 2.78 -9.08
C PHE A 52 -8.10 3.37 -7.80
N CYS A 53 -7.87 2.76 -6.64
CA CYS A 53 -8.38 3.23 -5.36
C CYS A 53 -7.36 4.15 -4.67
N ARG A 54 -7.84 5.30 -4.19
CA ARG A 54 -7.01 6.27 -3.46
C ARG A 54 -6.54 5.71 -2.13
N GLU A 55 -7.40 4.93 -1.48
CA GLU A 55 -7.18 4.31 -0.19
C GLU A 55 -5.96 3.40 -0.20
N PHE A 56 -5.68 2.72 -1.32
CA PHE A 56 -4.45 1.92 -1.45
C PHE A 56 -3.20 2.79 -1.39
N TYR A 57 -3.20 3.96 -2.04
CA TYR A 57 -2.08 4.88 -1.98
C TYR A 57 -1.91 5.50 -0.60
N ASP A 58 -2.99 5.65 0.16
CA ASP A 58 -2.94 6.14 1.54
C ASP A 58 -2.36 5.07 2.49
N MET A 59 -2.60 3.77 2.23
CA MET A 59 -1.98 2.67 2.98
C MET A 59 -0.46 2.57 2.84
N ILE A 60 0.08 3.00 1.69
CA ILE A 60 1.53 2.94 1.39
C ILE A 60 2.23 4.29 1.61
N GLN A 61 1.58 5.21 2.31
CA GLN A 61 2.21 6.44 2.80
C GLN A 61 2.73 6.24 4.21
N THR A 62 3.87 6.85 4.51
CA THR A 62 4.32 7.04 5.88
C THR A 62 3.34 7.97 6.61
N PRO A 63 3.30 7.95 7.95
CA PRO A 63 2.55 8.94 8.73
C PRO A 63 2.94 10.40 8.45
N GLU A 64 4.08 10.63 7.79
CA GLU A 64 4.56 11.94 7.34
C GLU A 64 4.04 12.33 5.94
N GLY A 65 3.27 11.44 5.29
CA GLY A 65 2.71 11.65 3.95
C GLY A 65 3.68 11.33 2.80
N GLN A 66 4.82 10.69 3.08
CA GLN A 66 5.78 10.29 2.05
C GLN A 66 5.46 8.88 1.54
N PHE A 67 5.59 8.65 0.24
CA PHE A 67 5.42 7.30 -0.32
C PHE A 67 6.62 6.42 0.00
N ILE A 68 6.36 5.22 0.51
CA ILE A 68 7.42 4.23 0.81
C ILE A 68 7.99 3.58 -0.46
N ILE A 69 7.33 3.75 -1.60
CA ILE A 69 7.81 3.32 -2.93
C ILE A 69 8.12 4.52 -3.82
N PRO A 70 9.11 4.39 -4.72
CA PRO A 70 9.39 5.44 -5.67
C PRO A 70 8.17 5.67 -6.59
N GLN A 71 7.92 6.94 -6.92
CA GLN A 71 6.81 7.34 -7.80
C GLN A 71 6.88 6.68 -9.19
N SER A 72 8.04 6.18 -9.61
CA SER A 72 8.20 5.39 -10.83
C SER A 72 7.48 4.03 -10.78
N SER A 73 7.19 3.49 -9.59
CA SER A 73 6.56 2.18 -9.41
C SER A 73 5.03 2.22 -9.51
N PHE A 74 4.41 3.40 -9.60
CA PHE A 74 2.97 3.53 -9.81
C PHE A 74 2.66 4.66 -10.77
N ARG A 75 1.79 4.41 -11.76
CA ARG A 75 1.25 5.50 -12.58
C ARG A 75 0.05 6.11 -11.86
N ARG A 76 0.25 7.27 -11.22
CA ARG A 76 -0.86 8.19 -10.98
C ARG A 76 -1.32 8.68 -12.35
N LEU A 77 -2.40 8.08 -12.86
CA LEU A 77 -3.25 8.76 -13.84
C LEU A 77 -3.97 9.86 -13.05
N CYS A 78 -3.28 10.99 -12.87
CA CYS A 78 -3.92 12.25 -12.49
C CYS A 78 -4.82 12.71 -13.64
#